data_AF-A0A1Z9LRM7-F1
#
_entry.id   AF-A0A1Z9LRM7-F1
#
_cell.length_a   1.000
_cell.length_b   1.000
_cell.length_c   1.000
_cell.angle_alpha   90.00
_cell.angle_beta   90.00
_cell.angle_gamma   90.00
#
_symmetry.space_group_name_H-M   'P 1'
#
loop_
_entity.id
_entity.type
_entity.pdbx_description
1 polymer ?
#
loop_
_entity_poly.entity_id
_entity_poly.type
_entity_poly.pdbx_seq_one_letter_code
_entity_poly.pdbx_strand_id
1 'polypeptide(L)'
;MPGPVVNGVRSIGAVSSAASNASSVEAVIPLVSEGSIRLLLLGSGDLLIARLRNTTDGDGDPAYQLIRPRLVRFGTLANDRDQSASWSLHPYLPGLTPQRNVVLFKTAVASILEPDPLLLQAYSNQTNQECPLEETPVERLKRAFQEFTESFEAQSLDD
;
A
#
# COMPACT_ATOMS: atom_id res chain seq x y z
N MET A 1 -39.29 5.13 -42.95
CA MET A 1 -38.74 4.82 -41.61
C MET A 1 -37.95 3.52 -41.72
N PRO A 2 -36.61 3.53 -41.56
CA PRO A 2 -35.79 2.32 -41.50
C PRO A 2 -35.77 1.79 -40.05
N GLY A 3 -35.97 0.47 -39.90
CA GLY A 3 -36.12 -0.21 -38.61
C GLY A 3 -34.81 -0.45 -37.83
N PRO A 4 -34.91 -1.03 -36.62
CA PRO A 4 -33.79 -1.21 -35.71
C PRO A 4 -32.95 -2.43 -36.12
N VAL A 5 -31.63 -2.23 -36.25
CA VAL A 5 -30.69 -3.32 -36.53
C VAL A 5 -29.95 -3.67 -35.24
N VAL A 6 -30.30 -4.83 -34.69
CA VAL A 6 -29.62 -5.50 -33.58
C VAL A 6 -28.62 -6.49 -34.19
N ASN A 7 -27.32 -6.33 -33.92
CA ASN A 7 -26.31 -7.33 -34.21
C ASN A 7 -25.71 -7.88 -32.90
N GLY A 8 -25.55 -9.21 -32.86
CA GLY A 8 -25.35 -10.04 -31.68
C GLY A 8 -24.05 -9.79 -30.90
N VAL A 9 -24.07 -9.96 -29.59
CA VAL A 9 -23.83 -11.22 -28.85
C VAL A 9 -22.34 -11.58 -28.72
N ARG A 10 -21.82 -11.29 -27.51
CA ARG A 10 -20.82 -12.02 -26.70
C ARG A 10 -19.39 -12.14 -27.27
N SER A 11 -18.49 -11.35 -26.72
CA SER A 11 -17.08 -11.73 -26.54
C SER A 11 -16.80 -11.95 -25.05
N ILE A 12 -16.48 -13.21 -24.77
CA ILE A 12 -15.97 -13.76 -23.52
C ILE A 12 -14.63 -13.09 -23.17
N GLY A 13 -14.45 -12.78 -21.88
CA GLY A 13 -13.16 -12.71 -21.18
C GLY A 13 -11.96 -12.20 -21.98
N ALA A 14 -11.88 -10.90 -22.21
CA ALA A 14 -10.60 -10.27 -22.45
C ALA A 14 -10.01 -9.88 -21.08
N VAL A 15 -9.22 -10.78 -20.51
CA VAL A 15 -8.11 -10.36 -19.63
C VAL A 15 -7.29 -9.36 -20.44
N SER A 16 -7.41 -8.09 -20.11
CA SER A 16 -6.61 -7.02 -20.68
C SER A 16 -5.18 -7.17 -20.17
N SER A 17 -4.45 -8.11 -20.76
CA SER A 17 -2.99 -8.10 -20.85
C SER A 17 -2.60 -6.92 -21.75
N ALA A 18 -2.72 -5.70 -21.22
CA ALA A 18 -2.08 -4.54 -21.80
C ALA A 18 -0.60 -4.59 -21.43
N ALA A 19 0.16 -5.40 -22.16
CA ALA A 19 1.60 -5.27 -22.26
C ALA A 19 1.90 -3.99 -23.06
N SER A 20 1.91 -2.84 -22.37
CA SER A 20 2.50 -1.61 -22.89
C SER A 20 3.86 -1.39 -22.25
N ASN A 21 4.91 -1.76 -22.98
CA ASN A 21 6.27 -1.23 -22.82
C ASN A 21 6.30 0.26 -23.20
N ALA A 22 5.54 1.07 -22.47
CA ALA A 22 5.65 2.51 -22.48
C ALA A 22 6.34 2.90 -21.17
N SER A 23 7.24 3.87 -21.23
CA SER A 23 7.57 4.73 -20.09
C SER A 23 6.31 5.51 -19.69
N SER A 24 5.29 4.79 -19.21
CA SER A 24 4.08 5.37 -18.69
C SER A 24 4.49 6.11 -17.44
N VAL A 25 4.48 7.44 -17.50
CA VAL A 25 4.40 8.29 -16.32
C VAL A 25 3.31 7.67 -15.46
N GLU A 26 3.72 7.02 -14.38
CA GLU A 26 2.85 6.16 -13.60
C GLU A 26 1.79 7.04 -12.95
N ALA A 27 0.51 6.73 -13.20
CA ALA A 27 -0.59 7.54 -12.70
C ALA A 27 -0.48 7.65 -11.17
N VAL A 28 -0.52 8.90 -10.69
CA VAL A 28 -0.49 9.19 -9.26
C VAL A 28 -1.72 8.54 -8.63
N ILE A 29 -1.51 7.70 -7.61
CA ILE A 29 -2.62 7.13 -6.85
C ILE A 29 -2.92 8.10 -5.70
N PRO A 30 -4.11 8.72 -5.68
CA PRO A 30 -4.45 9.71 -4.66
C PRO A 30 -4.70 9.04 -3.31
N LEU A 31 -4.62 9.85 -2.25
CA LEU A 31 -4.79 9.42 -0.86
C LEU A 31 -6.19 8.87 -0.60
N VAL A 32 -7.21 9.43 -1.25
CA VAL A 32 -8.62 9.00 -1.17
C VAL A 32 -8.91 7.62 -1.77
N SER A 33 -7.94 7.02 -2.46
CA SER A 33 -8.12 5.66 -2.95
C SER A 33 -8.09 4.66 -1.78
N GLU A 34 -8.82 3.56 -1.89
CA GLU A 34 -8.93 2.61 -0.79
C GLU A 34 -7.55 2.03 -0.38
N GLY A 35 -7.40 1.65 0.89
CA GLY A 35 -6.21 0.98 1.44
C GLY A 35 -5.19 1.89 2.11
N SER A 36 -4.38 1.30 3.00
CA SER A 36 -3.36 2.01 3.81
C SER A 36 -1.96 1.52 3.48
N ILE A 37 -0.96 2.41 3.53
CA ILE A 37 0.43 2.00 3.32
C ILE A 37 0.93 1.33 4.60
N ARG A 38 1.37 0.08 4.49
CA ARG A 38 1.81 -0.76 5.62
C ARG A 38 3.13 -1.46 5.32
N LEU A 39 3.85 -1.77 6.37
CA LEU A 39 4.92 -2.75 6.35
C LEU A 39 4.34 -4.15 6.59
N LEU A 40 4.78 -5.12 5.80
CA LEU A 40 4.38 -6.53 5.93
C LEU A 40 5.63 -7.37 6.10
N LEU A 41 5.75 -8.05 7.23
CA LEU A 41 6.70 -9.14 7.40
C LEU A 41 6.05 -10.41 6.86
N LEU A 42 6.64 -10.99 5.82
CA LEU A 42 6.19 -12.26 5.27
C LEU A 42 6.71 -13.43 6.10
N GLY A 43 6.02 -14.57 6.04
CA GLY A 43 6.49 -15.83 6.62
C GLY A 43 7.83 -16.31 6.04
N SER A 44 8.25 -15.80 4.86
CA SER A 44 9.59 -16.02 4.30
C SER A 44 10.70 -15.27 5.06
N GLY A 45 10.35 -14.28 5.90
CA GLY A 45 11.28 -13.35 6.51
C GLY A 45 11.51 -12.07 5.69
N ASP A 46 10.93 -11.95 4.49
CA ASP A 46 11.01 -10.72 3.71
C ASP A 46 10.15 -9.61 4.31
N LEU A 47 10.66 -8.38 4.30
CA LEU A 47 9.93 -7.19 4.73
C LEU A 47 9.49 -6.39 3.51
N LEU A 48 8.19 -6.22 3.32
CA LEU A 48 7.61 -5.45 2.22
C LEU A 48 6.97 -4.17 2.72
N ILE A 49 7.03 -3.11 1.92
CA ILE A 49 6.15 -1.94 2.05
C ILE A 49 5.21 -1.90 0.85
N ALA A 50 3.92 -1.74 1.10
CA ALA A 50 2.90 -1.69 0.05
C ALA A 50 1.67 -0.90 0.51
N ARG A 51 0.86 -0.44 -0.45
CA ARG A 51 -0.51 -0.02 -0.13
C ARG A 51 -1.38 -1.26 -0.06
N LEU A 52 -1.88 -1.53 1.14
CA LEU A 52 -2.62 -2.72 1.51
C LEU A 52 -4.12 -2.48 1.38
N ARG A 53 -4.81 -3.35 0.65
CA ARG A 53 -6.28 -3.46 0.63
C ARG A 53 -6.71 -4.86 1.06
N ASN A 54 -7.89 -4.93 1.65
CA ASN A 54 -8.57 -6.21 1.82
C ASN A 54 -9.18 -6.61 0.49
N THR A 55 -9.05 -7.88 0.13
CA THR A 55 -9.66 -8.46 -1.06
C THR A 55 -10.02 -9.90 -0.79
N THR A 56 -10.46 -10.61 -1.82
CA THR A 56 -10.62 -12.06 -1.81
C THR A 56 -9.74 -12.69 -2.88
N ASP A 57 -9.32 -13.93 -2.68
CA ASP A 57 -8.63 -14.69 -3.72
C ASP A 57 -9.63 -15.24 -4.77
N GLY A 58 -9.14 -16.10 -5.67
CA GLY A 58 -9.96 -16.71 -6.72
C GLY A 58 -11.02 -17.70 -6.21
N ASP A 59 -10.83 -18.22 -4.99
CA ASP A 59 -11.76 -19.15 -4.33
C ASP A 59 -12.76 -18.40 -3.43
N GLY A 60 -12.55 -17.10 -3.23
CA GLY A 60 -13.39 -16.23 -2.40
C GLY A 60 -12.90 -16.06 -0.97
N ASP A 61 -11.74 -16.65 -0.62
CA ASP A 61 -11.19 -16.56 0.72
C ASP A 61 -10.56 -15.17 0.98
N PRO A 62 -10.58 -14.67 2.22
CA PRO A 62 -10.02 -13.36 2.54
C PRO A 62 -8.51 -13.29 2.26
N ALA A 63 -8.12 -12.31 1.45
CA ALA A 63 -6.74 -12.07 1.04
C ALA A 63 -6.37 -10.58 1.17
N TYR A 64 -5.10 -10.29 0.93
CA TYR A 64 -4.57 -8.95 0.85
C TYR A 64 -4.19 -8.60 -0.59
N GLN A 65 -4.59 -7.44 -1.06
CA GLN A 65 -4.07 -6.87 -2.29
C GLN A 65 -2.96 -5.88 -1.94
N LEU A 66 -1.75 -6.18 -2.40
CA LEU A 66 -0.59 -5.31 -2.30
C LEU A 66 -0.48 -4.50 -3.59
N ILE A 67 -0.61 -3.19 -3.47
CA ILE A 67 -0.44 -2.27 -4.59
C ILE A 67 0.98 -1.70 -4.56
N ARG A 68 1.69 -1.85 -5.68
CA ARG A 68 3.09 -1.42 -5.90
C ARG A 68 4.04 -1.86 -4.78
N PRO A 69 4.08 -3.15 -4.39
CA PRO A 69 4.90 -3.61 -3.29
C PRO A 69 6.40 -3.40 -3.58
N ARG A 70 7.13 -2.97 -2.55
CA ARG A 70 8.58 -2.84 -2.56
C ARG A 70 9.17 -3.67 -1.44
N LEU A 71 10.27 -4.36 -1.74
CA LEU A 71 11.08 -5.05 -0.76
C LEU A 71 11.98 -4.05 -0.03
N VAL A 72 11.90 -4.05 1.29
CA VAL A 72 12.72 -3.23 2.18
C VAL A 72 13.98 -4.03 2.53
N ARG A 73 15.15 -3.48 2.20
CA ARG A 73 16.45 -4.05 2.57
C ARG A 73 17.14 -3.09 3.51
N PHE A 74 17.67 -3.60 4.61
CA PHE A 74 18.49 -2.81 5.52
C PHE A 74 19.95 -2.95 5.12
N GLY A 75 20.63 -1.82 4.91
CA GLY A 75 22.06 -1.74 4.72
C GLY A 75 22.79 -2.08 6.01
N THR A 76 23.78 -2.95 5.92
CA THR A 76 24.74 -3.16 7.00
C THR A 76 25.65 -1.93 7.09
N LEU A 77 25.52 -1.19 8.19
CA LEU A 77 26.26 0.02 8.55
C LEU A 77 27.70 0.02 7.99
N ALA A 78 27.98 0.93 7.05
CA ALA A 78 29.33 1.30 6.69
C ALA A 78 29.59 2.72 7.22
N ASN A 79 30.30 2.76 8.35
CA ASN A 79 31.08 3.88 8.89
C ASN A 79 30.36 5.18 9.31
N ASP A 80 30.46 5.42 10.62
CA ASP A 80 30.76 6.70 11.28
C ASP A 80 30.02 7.98 10.82
N ARG A 81 29.18 8.47 11.76
CA ARG A 81 28.69 9.86 11.97
C ARG A 81 27.28 10.26 11.57
N ASP A 82 26.56 9.51 10.74
CA ASP A 82 25.12 9.78 10.49
C ASP A 82 24.26 8.56 10.85
N GLN A 83 23.49 8.68 11.93
CA GLN A 83 22.58 7.65 12.47
C GLN A 83 21.31 7.46 11.62
N SER A 84 21.37 7.67 10.31
CA SER A 84 20.24 7.41 9.43
C SER A 84 20.21 5.92 9.10
N ALA A 85 19.17 5.19 9.51
CA ALA A 85 18.97 3.81 9.09
C ALA A 85 19.04 3.72 7.56
N SER A 86 20.05 3.04 7.03
CA SER A 86 20.31 2.96 5.59
C SER A 86 19.46 1.88 4.95
N TRP A 87 18.16 2.10 4.81
CA TRP A 87 17.28 1.17 4.08
C TRP A 87 17.22 1.49 2.58
N SER A 88 16.95 0.48 1.75
CA SER A 88 16.71 0.61 0.32
C SER A 88 15.43 -0.11 -0.11
N LEU A 89 14.78 0.42 -1.15
CA LEU A 89 13.53 -0.10 -1.70
C LEU A 89 13.74 -0.73 -3.07
N HIS A 90 13.46 -2.03 -3.19
CA HIS A 90 13.60 -2.79 -4.42
C HIS A 90 12.23 -3.26 -4.94
N PRO A 91 12.06 -3.47 -6.26
CA PRO A 91 10.89 -4.15 -6.78
C PRO A 91 10.69 -5.52 -6.12
N TYR A 92 9.45 -5.84 -5.73
CA TYR A 92 9.11 -7.18 -5.26
C TYR A 92 8.86 -8.10 -6.45
N LEU A 93 9.35 -9.35 -6.38
CA LEU A 93 9.25 -10.37 -7.43
C LEU A 93 9.79 -9.93 -8.81
N PRO A 94 11.00 -9.33 -8.89
CA PRO A 94 11.56 -8.91 -10.17
C PRO A 94 11.73 -10.12 -11.10
N GLY A 95 11.24 -10.00 -12.34
CA GLY A 95 11.37 -11.04 -13.36
C GLY A 95 10.34 -12.18 -13.29
N LEU A 96 9.57 -12.29 -12.20
CA LEU A 96 8.50 -13.29 -12.09
C LEU A 96 7.17 -12.79 -12.65
N THR A 97 6.86 -11.50 -12.46
CA THR A 97 5.63 -10.91 -12.98
C THR A 97 5.87 -9.46 -13.40
N PRO A 98 5.30 -9.01 -14.54
CA PRO A 98 5.24 -7.59 -14.88
C PRO A 98 4.18 -6.85 -14.04
N GLN A 99 3.30 -7.57 -13.34
CA GLN A 99 2.22 -6.99 -12.56
C GLN A 99 2.77 -6.33 -11.31
N ARG A 100 2.41 -5.06 -11.09
CA ARG A 100 2.79 -4.29 -9.91
C ARG A 100 1.82 -4.44 -8.74
N ASN A 101 0.73 -5.18 -8.93
CA ASN A 101 -0.23 -5.48 -7.88
C ASN A 101 -0.23 -6.98 -7.65
N VAL A 102 -0.15 -7.39 -6.39
CA VAL A 102 -0.04 -8.80 -6.00
C VAL A 102 -1.14 -9.12 -5.02
N VAL A 103 -1.82 -10.24 -5.20
CA VAL A 103 -2.72 -10.79 -4.19
C VAL A 103 -1.90 -11.74 -3.32
N LEU A 104 -1.96 -11.54 -2.02
CA LEU A 104 -1.24 -12.29 -1.01
C LEU A 104 -2.24 -12.93 -0.04
N PHE A 105 -2.11 -14.23 0.18
CA PHE A 105 -2.90 -14.92 1.20
C PHE A 105 -2.56 -14.40 2.59
N LYS A 106 -3.57 -14.26 3.46
CA LYS A 106 -3.35 -13.79 4.84
C LYS A 106 -2.39 -14.68 5.62
N THR A 107 -2.38 -15.98 5.34
CA THR A 107 -1.49 -16.97 5.97
C THR A 107 -0.01 -16.77 5.63
N ALA A 108 0.30 -16.08 4.53
CA ALA A 108 1.69 -15.77 4.15
C ALA A 108 2.25 -14.55 4.89
N VAL A 109 1.40 -13.78 5.60
CA VAL A 109 1.81 -12.62 6.38
C VAL A 109 2.07 -13.04 7.82
N ALA A 110 3.27 -12.79 8.30
CA ALA A 110 3.65 -13.00 9.70
C ALA A 110 3.23 -11.81 10.57
N SER A 111 3.44 -10.58 10.11
CA SER A 111 2.99 -9.38 10.81
C SER A 111 2.73 -8.19 9.88
N ILE A 112 1.88 -7.28 10.34
CA ILE A 112 1.59 -6.01 9.68
C ILE A 112 2.00 -4.90 10.65
N LEU A 113 2.80 -3.95 10.16
CA LEU A 113 3.44 -2.91 10.95
C LEU A 113 3.19 -1.55 10.30
N GLU A 114 3.35 -0.49 11.09
CA GLU A 114 3.35 0.88 10.58
C GLU A 114 4.74 1.25 10.06
N PRO A 115 4.85 1.83 8.85
CA PRO A 115 6.13 2.28 8.32
C PRO A 115 6.65 3.50 9.05
N ASP A 116 7.97 3.59 9.17
CA ASP A 116 8.65 4.83 9.56
C ASP A 116 8.33 5.97 8.56
N PRO A 117 8.16 7.23 9.02
CA PRO A 117 7.80 8.34 8.14
C PRO A 117 8.77 8.58 6.97
N LEU A 118 10.08 8.41 7.19
CA LEU A 118 11.08 8.59 6.14
C LEU A 118 10.95 7.49 5.08
N LEU A 119 10.70 6.26 5.54
CA LEU A 119 10.46 5.10 4.67
C LEU A 119 9.18 5.29 3.85
N LEU A 120 8.12 5.78 4.49
CA LEU A 120 6.84 6.08 3.86
C LEU A 120 7.00 7.14 2.75
N GLN A 121 7.74 8.22 3.03
CA GLN A 121 8.01 9.30 2.08
C GLN A 121 8.84 8.81 0.88
N ALA A 122 9.87 7.98 1.08
CA ALA A 122 10.63 7.45 -0.05
C ALA A 122 9.81 6.47 -0.88
N TYR A 123 8.99 5.63 -0.22
CA TYR A 123 8.09 4.72 -0.91
C TYR A 123 7.06 5.49 -1.75
N SER A 124 6.46 6.55 -1.22
CA SER A 124 5.49 7.38 -1.92
C SER A 124 6.12 8.03 -3.17
N ASN A 125 7.33 8.56 -3.03
CA ASN A 125 8.10 9.15 -4.13
C ASN A 125 8.49 8.12 -5.20
N GLN A 126 8.97 6.94 -4.80
CA GLN A 126 9.41 5.90 -5.75
C GLN A 126 8.24 5.20 -6.45
N THR A 127 7.04 5.25 -5.88
CA THR A 127 5.86 4.57 -6.42
C THR A 127 4.80 5.51 -6.93
N ASN A 128 5.02 6.84 -6.96
CA ASN A 128 4.03 7.85 -7.35
C ASN A 128 2.68 7.64 -6.63
N GLN A 129 2.75 7.44 -5.32
CA GLN A 129 1.58 7.36 -4.45
C GLN A 129 1.54 8.59 -3.58
N GLU A 130 0.36 9.13 -3.33
CA GLU A 130 0.22 10.23 -2.39
C GLU A 130 0.54 9.72 -0.98
N CYS A 131 1.49 10.37 -0.32
CA CYS A 131 1.82 10.10 1.08
C CYS A 131 0.71 10.70 1.95
N PRO A 132 0.19 9.97 2.96
CA PRO A 132 -0.54 10.63 4.03
C PRO A 132 0.36 11.73 4.58
N LEU A 133 -0.08 12.98 4.51
CA LEU A 133 0.66 14.08 5.13
C LEU A 133 0.76 13.75 6.61
N GLU A 134 1.97 13.84 7.17
CA GLU A 134 2.08 13.86 8.62
C GLU A 134 1.20 15.00 9.13
N GLU A 135 0.37 14.71 10.13
CA GLU A 135 -0.37 15.75 10.83
C GLU A 135 0.61 16.85 11.21
N THR A 136 0.30 18.07 10.77
CA THR A 136 1.09 19.24 11.14
C THR A 136 1.22 19.28 12.67
N PRO A 137 2.29 19.87 13.23
CA PRO A 137 2.43 19.95 14.69
C PRO A 137 1.17 20.49 15.40
N VAL A 138 0.43 21.38 14.73
CA VAL A 138 -0.85 21.93 15.19
C VAL A 138 -1.97 20.88 15.17
N GLU A 139 -2.08 20.09 14.11
CA GLU A 139 -3.06 19.00 14.03
C GLU A 139 -2.77 17.90 15.05
N ARG A 140 -1.49 17.54 15.24
CA ARG A 140 -1.08 16.63 16.32
C ARG A 140 -1.46 17.15 17.70
N LEU A 141 -1.22 18.44 17.94
CA LEU A 141 -1.61 19.08 19.20
C LEU A 141 -3.13 19.05 19.37
N LYS A 142 -3.88 19.40 18.32
CA LYS A 142 -5.35 19.40 18.33
C LYS A 142 -5.89 18.00 18.63
N ARG A 143 -5.34 16.97 17.99
CA ARG A 143 -5.70 15.57 18.21
C ARG A 143 -5.35 15.12 19.62
N ALA A 144 -4.15 15.41 20.10
CA ALA A 144 -3.74 15.07 21.47
C ALA A 144 -4.63 15.74 22.53
N PHE A 145 -5.01 17.01 22.31
CA PHE A 145 -5.97 17.70 23.17
C PHE A 145 -7.36 17.07 23.11
N GLN A 146 -7.80 16.68 21.92
CA GLN A 146 -9.10 16.03 21.74
C GLN A 146 -9.13 14.67 22.45
N GLU A 147 -8.14 13.81 22.22
CA GLU A 147 -8.00 12.51 22.90
C GLU A 147 -7.90 12.67 24.42
N PHE A 148 -7.17 13.68 24.90
CA PHE A 148 -7.11 14.01 26.32
C PHE A 148 -8.49 14.39 26.88
N THR A 149 -9.27 15.22 26.18
CA THR A 149 -10.59 15.66 26.63
C THR A 149 -11.59 14.50 26.62
N GLU A 150 -11.57 13.68 25.57
CA GLU A 150 -12.39 12.47 25.45
C GLU A 150 -12.08 11.45 26.56
N SER A 151 -10.83 11.39 27.04
CA SER A 151 -10.46 10.53 28.17
C SER A 151 -11.13 10.92 29.49
N PHE A 152 -11.43 12.21 29.72
CA PHE A 152 -12.17 12.66 30.90
C PHE A 152 -13.67 12.37 30.79
N GLU A 153 -14.25 12.57 29.61
CA GLU A 153 -15.67 12.28 29.39
C GLU A 153 -15.95 10.77 29.52
N ALA A 154 -15.06 9.91 29.02
CA ALA A 154 -15.17 8.46 29.17
C ALA A 154 -15.13 8.00 30.64
N GLN A 155 -14.32 8.65 31.48
CA GLN A 155 -14.24 8.34 32.92
C GLN A 155 -15.48 8.80 33.71
N SER A 156 -16.20 9.81 33.21
CA SER A 156 -17.41 10.34 33.87
C SER A 156 -18.69 9.53 33.61
N LEU A 157 -18.64 8.54 32.72
CA LEU A 157 -19.77 7.70 32.32
C LEU A 157 -19.79 6.32 32.99
N ASP A 158 -18.76 5.98 33.78
CA ASP A 158 -18.63 4.70 34.50
C ASP A 158 -18.94 4.79 36.01
N ASP A 159 -19.45 5.93 36.51
CA ASP A 159 -20.02 6.14 37.87
C ASP A 159 -21.56 6.32 37.80
#